data_AF-A0A820H102-F1
#
_entry.id   AF-A0A820H102-F1
#
_cell.length_a   1.000
_cell.length_b   1.000
_cell.length_c   1.000
_cell.angle_alpha   90.00
_cell.angle_beta   90.00
_cell.angle_gamma   90.00
#
_symmetry.space_group_name_H-M   'P 1'
#
loop_
_entity.id
_entity.type
_entity.pdbx_description
1 polymer ?
#
loop_
_entity_poly.entity_id
_entity_poly.type
_entity_poly.pdbx_seq_one_letter_code
_entity_poly.pdbx_strand_id
1 'polypeptide(L)'
;ELAFEEIFLLHNSTTEYLKKVAQHFDEESHRVESYLHPSTLAPLIKKVEEILIYDQLEAIYTEVKTLLHNEKYSDLALLFKLVARIPNATVKLKNIVEDHFCLMGIEVIRRIGKTAINNPKLYVETILAVHTEFFKLARRFLNNDQHFIVALNK
;
A
#
# COMPACT_ATOMS: atom_id res chain seq x y z
N GLU A 1 5.39 -20.08 -17.43
CA GLU A 1 5.43 -18.72 -16.87
C GLU A 1 5.46 -18.70 -15.34
N LEU A 2 4.59 -19.43 -14.62
CA LEU A 2 4.59 -19.50 -13.14
C LEU A 2 5.98 -19.68 -12.46
N ALA A 3 6.83 -20.55 -13.02
CA ALA A 3 8.17 -20.78 -12.46
C ALA A 3 9.09 -19.55 -12.51
N PHE A 4 8.88 -18.63 -13.46
CA PHE A 4 9.74 -17.45 -13.61
C PHE A 4 9.46 -16.39 -12.53
N GLU A 5 8.20 -16.26 -12.11
CA GLU A 5 7.77 -15.25 -11.14
C GLU A 5 8.19 -15.60 -9.71
N GLU A 6 8.04 -16.87 -9.31
CA GLU A 6 8.55 -17.37 -8.03
C GLU A 6 10.08 -17.22 -7.95
N ILE A 7 10.79 -17.54 -9.04
CA ILE A 7 12.25 -17.33 -9.14
C ILE A 7 12.60 -15.83 -9.09
N PHE A 8 11.79 -14.96 -9.68
CA PHE A 8 12.04 -13.52 -9.64
C PHE A 8 11.94 -12.97 -8.21
N LEU A 9 10.91 -13.36 -7.46
CA LEU A 9 10.73 -12.97 -6.05
C LEU A 9 11.80 -13.55 -5.12
N LEU A 10 12.39 -14.70 -5.47
CA LEU A 10 13.52 -15.29 -4.73
C LEU A 10 14.82 -14.46 -4.85
N HIS A 11 14.98 -13.72 -5.94
CA HIS A 11 16.23 -13.00 -6.24
C HIS A 11 16.10 -11.47 -6.19
N ASN A 12 14.89 -10.93 -6.14
CA ASN A 12 14.62 -9.50 -6.20
C ASN A 12 13.66 -9.08 -5.08
N SER A 13 13.62 -7.77 -4.80
CA SER A 13 12.67 -7.25 -3.82
C SER A 13 11.23 -7.35 -4.33
N THR A 14 10.29 -7.50 -3.40
CA THR A 14 8.84 -7.46 -3.73
C THR A 14 8.48 -6.13 -4.42
N THR A 15 9.17 -5.05 -4.05
CA THR A 15 9.01 -3.74 -4.69
C THR A 15 9.44 -3.72 -6.17
N GLU A 16 10.57 -4.34 -6.53
CA GLU A 16 11.00 -4.48 -7.93
C GLU A 16 10.04 -5.35 -8.75
N TYR A 17 9.55 -6.43 -8.13
CA TYR A 17 8.51 -7.27 -8.72
C TYR A 17 7.27 -6.44 -9.07
N LEU A 18 6.75 -5.65 -8.13
CA LEU A 18 5.57 -4.82 -8.36
C LEU A 18 5.76 -3.76 -9.45
N LYS A 19 6.97 -3.19 -9.59
CA LYS A 19 7.30 -2.28 -10.69
C LYS A 19 7.22 -2.99 -12.05
N LYS A 20 7.72 -4.22 -12.11
CA LYS A 20 7.66 -5.05 -13.31
C LYS A 20 6.22 -5.48 -13.64
N VAL A 21 5.43 -5.82 -12.62
CA VAL A 21 3.99 -6.11 -12.78
C VAL A 21 3.25 -4.91 -13.38
N ALA A 22 3.51 -3.69 -12.89
CA ALA A 22 2.90 -2.49 -13.44
C ALA A 22 3.26 -2.28 -14.93
N GLN A 23 4.54 -2.48 -15.28
CA GLN A 23 4.99 -2.42 -16.68
C GLN A 23 4.28 -3.49 -17.53
N HIS A 24 4.12 -4.71 -17.04
CA HIS A 24 3.41 -5.77 -17.75
C HIS A 24 1.94 -5.42 -18.02
N PHE A 25 1.25 -4.73 -17.10
CA PHE A 25 -0.12 -4.26 -17.37
C PHE A 25 -0.19 -3.27 -18.53
N ASP A 26 0.76 -2.33 -18.60
CA ASP A 26 0.82 -1.35 -19.67
C ASP A 26 1.14 -2.03 -21.01
N GLU A 27 2.08 -2.99 -21.00
CA GLU A 27 2.43 -3.79 -22.17
C GLU A 27 1.24 -4.62 -22.68
N GLU A 28 0.56 -5.38 -21.81
CA GLU A 28 -0.59 -6.20 -22.22
C GLU A 28 -1.76 -5.35 -22.72
N SER A 29 -2.00 -4.18 -22.12
CA SER A 29 -3.01 -3.24 -22.60
C SER A 29 -2.66 -2.74 -24.01
N HIS A 30 -1.41 -2.34 -24.22
CA HIS A 30 -0.93 -1.88 -25.52
C HIS A 30 -0.97 -2.98 -26.60
N ARG A 31 -0.66 -4.23 -26.25
CA ARG A 31 -0.75 -5.38 -27.16
C ARG A 31 -2.19 -5.60 -27.63
N VAL A 32 -3.15 -5.49 -26.71
CA VAL A 32 -4.56 -5.63 -27.07
C VAL A 32 -5.00 -4.52 -28.02
N GLU A 33 -4.65 -3.27 -27.72
CA GLU A 33 -4.97 -2.12 -28.58
C GLU A 33 -4.33 -2.21 -29.97
N SER A 34 -3.12 -2.75 -30.04
CA SER A 34 -2.35 -2.77 -31.28
C SER A 34 -2.79 -3.85 -32.27
N TYR A 35 -3.12 -5.06 -31.79
CA TYR A 35 -3.36 -6.19 -32.69
C TYR A 35 -4.27 -7.31 -32.17
N LEU A 36 -4.96 -7.15 -31.04
CA LEU A 36 -5.98 -8.12 -30.59
C LEU A 36 -7.38 -7.53 -30.63
N HIS A 37 -8.39 -8.40 -30.62
CA HIS A 37 -9.77 -7.94 -30.51
C HIS A 37 -10.02 -7.34 -29.11
N PRO A 38 -10.76 -6.21 -28.97
CA PRO A 38 -11.00 -5.58 -27.68
C PRO A 38 -11.67 -6.48 -26.62
N SER A 39 -12.43 -7.50 -27.05
CA SER A 39 -13.02 -8.49 -26.13
C SER A 39 -11.99 -9.31 -25.35
N THR A 40 -10.73 -9.34 -25.81
CA THR A 40 -9.64 -10.08 -25.17
C THR A 40 -9.10 -9.35 -23.94
N LEU A 41 -9.29 -8.03 -23.82
CA LEU A 41 -8.70 -7.23 -22.75
C LEU A 41 -9.14 -7.69 -21.36
N ALA A 42 -10.45 -7.76 -21.13
CA ALA A 42 -11.00 -8.10 -19.81
C ALA A 42 -10.55 -9.48 -19.28
N PRO A 43 -10.67 -10.59 -20.04
CA PRO A 43 -10.21 -11.89 -19.55
C PRO A 43 -8.70 -11.96 -19.38
N LEU A 44 -7.92 -11.28 -20.22
CA LEU A 44 -6.47 -11.19 -20.10
C LEU A 44 -6.06 -10.47 -18.81
N ILE A 45 -6.58 -9.26 -18.58
CA ILE A 45 -6.28 -8.45 -17.40
C ILE A 45 -6.66 -9.20 -16.12
N LYS A 46 -7.81 -9.89 -16.11
CA LYS A 46 -8.23 -10.72 -14.98
C LYS A 46 -7.24 -11.86 -14.69
N LYS A 47 -6.69 -12.49 -15.73
CA LYS A 47 -5.71 -13.57 -15.56
C LYS A 47 -4.37 -13.06 -15.05
N VAL A 48 -3.93 -11.90 -15.55
CA VAL A 48 -2.73 -11.20 -15.08
C VAL A 48 -2.89 -10.76 -13.62
N GLU A 49 -4.04 -10.24 -13.22
CA GLU A 49 -4.39 -9.91 -11.83
C GLU A 49 -4.26 -11.10 -10.89
N GLU A 50 -4.83 -12.23 -11.29
CA GLU A 50 -4.81 -13.48 -10.51
C GLU A 50 -3.37 -13.94 -10.26
N ILE A 51 -2.59 -14.08 -11.34
CA ILE A 51 -1.24 -14.66 -11.25
C ILE A 51 -0.24 -13.68 -10.62
N LEU A 52 -0.27 -12.39 -11.04
CA LEU A 52 0.77 -11.43 -10.66
C LEU A 52 0.50 -10.63 -9.39
N ILE A 53 -0.74 -10.64 -8.89
CA ILE A 53 -1.09 -9.88 -7.69
C ILE A 53 -1.72 -10.79 -6.65
N TYR A 54 -2.80 -11.50 -7.00
CA TYR A 54 -3.56 -12.30 -6.04
C TYR A 54 -2.70 -13.40 -5.40
N ASP A 55 -1.98 -14.18 -6.23
CA ASP A 55 -1.14 -15.28 -5.74
C ASP A 55 0.03 -14.80 -4.86
N GLN A 56 0.43 -13.52 -5.00
CA GLN A 56 1.56 -12.92 -4.27
C GLN A 56 1.14 -12.02 -3.10
N LEU A 57 -0.14 -11.97 -2.74
CA LEU A 57 -0.67 -11.05 -1.72
C LEU A 57 0.03 -11.17 -0.36
N GLU A 58 0.38 -12.38 0.09
CA GLU A 58 1.03 -12.55 1.40
C GLU A 58 2.47 -11.99 1.44
N ALA A 59 3.22 -12.14 0.34
CA ALA A 59 4.53 -11.50 0.20
C ALA A 59 4.39 -9.98 0.19
N ILE A 60 3.40 -9.47 -0.57
CA ILE A 60 3.07 -8.05 -0.64
C ILE A 60 2.72 -7.48 0.75
N TYR A 61 1.86 -8.15 1.53
CA TYR A 61 1.50 -7.68 2.89
C TYR A 61 2.69 -7.67 3.85
N THR A 62 3.62 -8.60 3.70
CA THR A 62 4.85 -8.65 4.51
C THR A 62 5.74 -7.46 4.19
N GLU A 63 5.91 -7.15 2.89
CA GLU A 63 6.74 -6.05 2.42
C GLU A 63 6.21 -4.68 2.90
N VAL A 64 4.89 -4.51 3.03
CA VAL A 64 4.28 -3.23 3.46
C VAL A 64 4.84 -2.74 4.79
N LYS A 65 5.06 -3.64 5.75
CA LYS A 65 5.63 -3.28 7.06
C LYS A 65 7.06 -2.74 6.91
N THR A 66 7.85 -3.38 6.07
CA THR A 66 9.21 -2.95 5.74
C THR A 66 9.21 -1.58 5.06
N LEU A 67 8.30 -1.35 4.12
CA LEU A 67 8.19 -0.07 3.42
C LEU A 67 7.71 1.06 4.33
N LEU A 68 6.79 0.80 5.24
CA LEU A 68 6.34 1.76 6.25
C LEU A 68 7.50 2.15 7.17
N HIS A 69 8.24 1.16 7.69
CA HIS A 69 9.41 1.41 8.54
C HIS A 69 10.51 2.21 7.85
N ASN A 70 10.74 1.94 6.56
CA ASN A 70 11.76 2.61 5.75
C ASN A 70 11.24 3.89 5.05
N GLU A 71 10.02 4.33 5.37
CA GLU A 71 9.38 5.53 4.81
C GLU A 71 9.34 5.56 3.26
N LYS A 72 9.20 4.38 2.63
CA LYS A 72 9.18 4.21 1.16
C LYS A 72 7.79 4.47 0.57
N TYR A 73 7.27 5.67 0.75
CA TYR A 73 5.87 6.00 0.41
C TYR A 73 5.53 5.92 -1.07
N SER A 74 6.49 6.15 -1.98
CA SER A 74 6.25 6.00 -3.43
C SER A 74 6.02 4.54 -3.80
N ASP A 75 6.76 3.62 -3.19
CA ASP A 75 6.61 2.18 -3.43
C ASP A 75 5.30 1.66 -2.77
N LEU A 76 4.94 2.18 -1.59
CA LEU A 76 3.62 1.93 -0.98
C LEU A 76 2.47 2.38 -1.91
N ALA A 77 2.60 3.53 -2.56
CA ALA A 77 1.56 4.04 -3.46
C ALA A 77 1.32 3.10 -4.65
N LEU A 78 2.41 2.59 -5.25
CA LEU A 78 2.34 1.60 -6.31
C LEU A 78 1.67 0.31 -5.83
N LEU A 79 2.08 -0.18 -4.66
CA LEU A 79 1.52 -1.38 -4.04
C LEU A 79 0.02 -1.24 -3.82
N PHE A 80 -0.43 -0.14 -3.22
CA PHE A 80 -1.85 0.14 -3.03
C PHE A 80 -2.62 0.18 -4.36
N LYS A 81 -2.07 0.83 -5.38
CA LYS A 81 -2.68 0.90 -6.73
C LYS A 81 -2.87 -0.50 -7.31
N LEU A 82 -1.88 -1.39 -7.18
CA LEU A 82 -1.95 -2.76 -7.72
C LEU A 82 -2.93 -3.63 -6.90
N VAL A 83 -2.83 -3.61 -5.57
CA VAL A 83 -3.70 -4.39 -4.68
C VAL A 83 -5.17 -3.95 -4.78
N ALA A 84 -5.44 -2.67 -5.06
CA ALA A 84 -6.80 -2.16 -5.27
C ALA A 84 -7.52 -2.77 -6.48
N ARG A 85 -6.78 -3.41 -7.39
CA ARG A 85 -7.34 -4.14 -8.54
C ARG A 85 -7.96 -5.47 -8.11
N ILE A 86 -7.55 -5.99 -6.94
CA ILE A 86 -8.07 -7.23 -6.37
C ILE A 86 -9.21 -6.92 -5.38
N PRO A 87 -10.41 -7.50 -5.59
CA PRO A 87 -11.53 -7.31 -4.67
C PRO A 87 -11.17 -7.67 -3.23
N ASN A 88 -11.53 -6.80 -2.28
CA ASN A 88 -11.34 -6.99 -0.83
C ASN A 88 -9.89 -7.09 -0.31
N ALA A 89 -8.87 -7.13 -1.18
CA ALA A 89 -7.47 -7.26 -0.75
C ALA A 89 -6.95 -6.00 -0.03
N THR A 90 -7.53 -4.83 -0.32
CA THR A 90 -7.15 -3.58 0.33
C THR A 90 -7.52 -3.53 1.81
N VAL A 91 -8.46 -4.33 2.30
CA VAL A 91 -8.89 -4.30 3.71
C VAL A 91 -7.75 -4.70 4.65
N LYS A 92 -7.06 -5.81 4.36
CA LYS A 92 -5.91 -6.26 5.16
C LYS A 92 -4.77 -5.25 5.10
N LEU A 93 -4.53 -4.67 3.94
CA LEU A 93 -3.51 -3.65 3.72
C LEU A 93 -3.79 -2.37 4.54
N LYS A 94 -5.06 -1.94 4.58
CA LYS A 94 -5.56 -0.81 5.36
C LYS A 94 -5.33 -1.03 6.86
N ASN A 95 -5.64 -2.22 7.37
CA ASN A 95 -5.40 -2.57 8.78
C ASN A 95 -3.91 -2.56 9.14
N ILE A 96 -3.02 -3.10 8.29
CA ILE A 96 -1.57 -3.09 8.55
C ILE A 96 -1.04 -1.67 8.69
N VAL A 97 -1.53 -0.76 7.83
CA VAL A 97 -1.16 0.66 7.86
C VAL A 97 -1.69 1.32 9.13
N GLU A 98 -2.96 1.11 9.46
CA GLU A 98 -3.59 1.65 10.67
C GLU A 98 -2.84 1.21 11.95
N ASP A 99 -2.55 -0.08 12.07
CA ASP A 99 -1.79 -0.65 13.19
C ASP A 99 -0.42 0.01 13.34
N HIS A 100 0.29 0.20 12.23
CA HIS A 100 1.61 0.84 12.24
C HIS A 100 1.54 2.28 12.76
N PHE A 101 0.59 3.07 12.26
CA PHE A 101 0.44 4.46 12.67
C PHE A 101 -0.08 4.59 14.11
N CYS A 102 -0.95 3.69 14.55
CA CYS A 102 -1.38 3.61 15.94
C CYS A 102 -0.18 3.36 16.88
N LEU A 103 0.67 2.38 16.55
CA LEU A 103 1.88 2.09 17.31
C LEU A 103 2.86 3.26 17.34
N MET A 104 3.07 3.95 16.20
CA MET A 104 3.89 5.16 16.15
C MET A 104 3.32 6.27 17.06
N GLY A 105 2.00 6.48 17.01
CA GLY A 105 1.32 7.49 17.83
C GLY A 105 1.45 7.20 19.33
N ILE A 106 1.25 5.95 19.73
CA ILE A 106 1.45 5.51 21.13
C ILE A 106 2.88 5.79 21.58
N GLU A 107 3.88 5.47 20.76
CA GLU A 107 5.28 5.69 21.11
C GLU A 107 5.60 7.19 21.26
N VAL A 108 5.04 8.05 20.41
CA VAL A 108 5.19 9.51 20.53
C VAL A 108 4.56 10.02 21.83
N ILE A 109 3.34 9.58 22.16
CA ILE A 109 2.65 9.97 23.40
C ILE A 109 3.42 9.48 24.63
N ARG A 110 3.95 8.25 24.59
CA ARG A 110 4.73 7.67 25.69
C ARG A 110 5.98 8.50 26.01
N ARG A 111 6.63 9.09 25.00
CA ARG A 111 7.82 9.95 25.18
C ARG A 111 7.51 11.25 25.92
N ILE A 112 6.33 11.84 25.68
CA ILE A 112 5.92 13.09 26.34
C ILE A 112 5.20 12.85 27.67
N GLY A 113 4.84 11.60 28.01
CA GLY A 113 3.91 11.27 29.09
C GLY A 113 4.21 11.94 30.44
N LYS A 114 5.48 11.95 30.89
CA LYS A 114 5.87 12.59 32.17
C LYS A 114 5.75 14.13 32.12
N THR A 115 6.09 14.74 31.00
CA THR A 115 6.07 16.20 30.80
C THR A 115 4.64 16.70 30.57
N ALA A 116 3.84 15.91 29.87
CA ALA A 116 2.44 16.19 29.53
C ALA A 116 1.53 16.30 30.76
N ILE A 117 1.83 15.60 31.85
CA ILE A 117 1.06 15.68 33.11
C ILE A 117 0.96 17.13 33.60
N ASN A 118 2.06 17.87 33.51
CA ASN A 118 2.13 19.27 33.95
C ASN A 118 1.90 20.27 32.81
N ASN A 119 1.71 19.78 31.58
CA ASN A 119 1.48 20.60 30.39
C ASN A 119 0.46 19.94 29.46
N PRO A 120 -0.85 20.07 29.72
CA PRO A 120 -1.89 19.52 28.87
C PRO A 120 -1.86 20.05 27.44
N LYS A 121 -1.35 21.28 27.23
CA LYS A 121 -1.20 21.86 25.89
C LYS A 121 -0.24 21.04 25.05
N LEU A 122 0.91 20.64 25.62
CA LEU A 122 1.89 19.77 24.94
C LEU A 122 1.26 18.44 24.50
N TYR A 123 0.41 17.85 25.33
CA TYR A 123 -0.30 16.62 24.99
C TYR A 123 -1.18 16.80 23.75
N VAL A 124 -2.04 17.82 23.77
CA VAL A 124 -2.97 18.12 22.66
C VAL A 124 -2.21 18.47 21.38
N GLU A 125 -1.21 19.35 21.47
CA GLU A 125 -0.36 19.73 20.32
C GLU A 125 0.34 18.52 19.70
N THR A 126 0.82 17.59 20.53
CA THR A 126 1.51 16.39 20.04
C THR A 126 0.55 15.44 19.33
N ILE A 127 -0.65 15.21 19.87
CA ILE A 127 -1.68 14.39 19.20
C ILE A 127 -2.07 15.01 17.86
N LEU A 128 -2.31 16.32 17.84
CA LEU A 128 -2.65 17.04 16.61
C LEU A 128 -1.54 16.92 15.55
N ALA A 129 -0.27 16.99 15.98
CA ALA A 129 0.86 16.81 15.09
C ALA A 129 0.91 15.39 14.50
N VAL A 130 0.78 14.35 15.33
CA VAL A 130 0.75 12.94 14.88
C VAL A 130 -0.39 12.70 13.90
N HIS A 131 -1.60 13.15 14.25
CA HIS A 131 -2.77 13.03 13.37
C HIS A 131 -2.54 13.73 12.02
N THR A 132 -1.99 14.94 12.04
CA THR A 132 -1.72 15.73 10.83
C THR A 132 -0.72 15.03 9.91
N GLU A 133 0.36 14.48 10.46
CA GLU A 133 1.36 13.76 9.68
C GLU A 133 0.82 12.44 9.12
N PHE A 134 0.08 11.67 9.92
CA PHE A 134 -0.59 10.47 9.45
C PHE A 134 -1.55 10.76 8.29
N PHE A 135 -2.38 11.80 8.42
CA PHE A 135 -3.32 12.21 7.38
C PHE A 135 -2.61 12.60 6.07
N LYS A 136 -1.52 13.36 6.16
CA LYS A 136 -0.69 13.72 5.00
C LYS A 136 -0.11 12.48 4.31
N LEU A 137 0.42 11.54 5.09
CA LEU A 137 1.01 10.31 4.57
C LEU A 137 -0.03 9.44 3.90
N ALA A 138 -1.16 9.18 4.58
CA ALA A 138 -2.27 8.41 4.03
C ALA A 138 -2.75 9.00 2.69
N ARG A 139 -2.93 10.32 2.60
CA ARG A 139 -3.28 10.98 1.34
C ARG A 139 -2.27 10.76 0.21
N ARG A 140 -0.98 10.77 0.54
CA ARG A 140 0.11 10.69 -0.43
C ARG A 140 0.15 9.34 -1.15
N PHE A 141 -0.01 8.23 -0.43
CA PHE A 141 0.10 6.90 -1.06
C PHE A 141 -1.25 6.25 -1.42
N LEU A 142 -2.37 6.73 -0.86
CA LEU A 142 -3.70 6.19 -1.20
C LEU A 142 -4.37 6.90 -2.37
N ASN A 143 -3.65 7.80 -3.04
CA ASN A 143 -4.11 8.53 -4.22
C ASN A 143 -5.53 9.12 -4.04
N ASN A 144 -5.81 9.65 -2.85
CA ASN A 144 -7.08 10.27 -2.48
C ASN A 144 -8.30 9.31 -2.44
N ASP A 145 -8.12 7.99 -2.17
CA ASP A 145 -9.23 7.06 -1.90
C ASP A 145 -10.11 7.60 -0.77
N GLN A 146 -11.26 8.18 -1.16
CA GLN A 146 -12.19 8.83 -0.23
C GLN A 146 -12.73 7.86 0.82
N HIS A 147 -12.87 6.56 0.51
CA HIS A 147 -13.40 5.59 1.46
C HIS A 147 -12.40 5.33 2.59
N PHE A 148 -11.10 5.35 2.32
CA PHE A 148 -10.10 5.24 3.37
C PHE A 148 -9.93 6.54 4.15
N ILE A 149 -9.90 7.69 3.47
CA ILE A 149 -9.79 8.99 4.14
C ILE A 149 -10.96 9.22 5.12
N VAL A 150 -12.17 8.77 4.77
CA VAL A 150 -13.35 8.84 5.64
C VAL A 150 -13.24 7.88 6.82
N ALA A 151 -12.71 6.67 6.63
CA ALA A 151 -12.47 5.73 7.73
C ALA A 151 -11.44 6.27 8.73
N LEU A 152 -10.42 6.97 8.23
CA LEU A 152 -9.36 7.59 9.01
C LEU A 152 -9.83 8.81 9.83
N ASN A 153 -10.93 9.45 9.42
CA ASN A 153 -11.56 10.58 10.10
C ASN A 153 -12.55 10.15 11.22
N LYS A 154 -12.86 8.86 11.34
CA LYS A 154 -13.76 8.32 12.38
C LYS A 154 -12.95 7.80 13.56
#